data_AF-A0A2N2F8E0-F1
#
_entry.id   AF-A0A2N2F8E0-F1
#
_cell.length_a   1.000
_cell.length_b   1.000
_cell.length_c   1.000
_cell.angle_alpha   90.00
_cell.angle_beta   90.00
_cell.angle_gamma   90.00
#
_symmetry.space_group_name_H-M   'P 1'
#
loop_
_entity.id
_entity.type
_entity.pdbx_description
1 polymer ?
#
loop_
_entity_poly.entity_id
_entity_poly.type
_entity_poly.pdbx_seq_one_letter_code
_entity_poly.pdbx_strand_id
1 'polypeptide(L)'
;LPVNNYQFGSHPQAGQICGKTYAERLFDHRGMDGCFPGCNLRCTKGGWVTLTTGMHVGRKVWVDGPEYETAAGFGSNLGMWRPEFIMEANWHCDNYGIDTITTAVIMAFLMECYQRGYLVKEDTDGFTLTWGDEQTALQFIYDLACRKTELARIAGQGMVELTAWVAEQYAARTGRPKPVKELQQFAMQTKGLPFSLYRTHRSLSMQASYAAASDIGAHHAAAWLVKVDLLGAFPTFEAKAKALITYPRVRLGNDNLGLCKLPWVDVFNPDSLKRGDTDVYINPASQELYADFYNGMLGTTLTWEKIFEQTDHDINLQRVMNVLSFGAATGERDWIPDRAIGPTDDALYEREADYNDRVLSTVLNKSLSEVQVMETGEKRAVLMNHRKEELRKLIDVYYRQRGWTDTGIPKVDTLKQIGLWQYLSDEAKKSITGMNG
;
A
#
# COMPACT_ATOMS: atom_id res chain seq x y z
N LEU A 1 -8.57 -7.51 4.79
CA LEU A 1 -7.74 -8.42 3.96
C LEU A 1 -8.24 -8.29 2.52
N PRO A 2 -7.43 -7.84 1.55
CA PRO A 2 -7.86 -7.78 0.15
C PRO A 2 -8.02 -9.19 -0.43
N VAL A 3 -9.10 -9.38 -1.20
CA VAL A 3 -9.41 -10.67 -1.86
C VAL A 3 -9.69 -10.42 -3.34
N ASN A 4 -9.10 -11.24 -4.21
CA ASN A 4 -9.23 -11.20 -5.68
C ASN A 4 -9.03 -9.79 -6.25
N ASN A 5 -7.79 -9.30 -6.23
CA ASN A 5 -7.42 -7.92 -6.60
C ASN A 5 -8.30 -6.86 -5.91
N TYR A 6 -8.35 -6.93 -4.59
CA TYR A 6 -9.06 -5.97 -3.73
C TYR A 6 -10.58 -5.85 -3.98
N GLN A 7 -11.18 -6.75 -4.78
CA GLN A 7 -12.62 -6.80 -5.01
C GLN A 7 -13.38 -6.95 -3.69
N PHE A 8 -12.89 -7.80 -2.79
CA PHE A 8 -13.54 -8.05 -1.49
C PHE A 8 -12.61 -7.78 -0.30
N GLY A 9 -13.21 -7.67 0.89
CA GLY A 9 -12.52 -7.40 2.16
C GLY A 9 -12.41 -8.60 3.11
N SER A 10 -13.04 -9.74 2.77
CA SER A 10 -13.11 -10.95 3.57
C SER A 10 -13.39 -12.18 2.71
N HIS A 11 -13.04 -13.36 3.22
CA HIS A 11 -13.34 -14.65 2.59
C HIS A 11 -13.44 -15.76 3.66
N PRO A 12 -14.34 -16.74 3.53
CA PRO A 12 -14.48 -17.83 4.52
C PRO A 12 -13.20 -18.64 4.74
N GLN A 13 -12.36 -18.76 3.71
CA GLN A 13 -11.08 -19.49 3.79
C GLN A 13 -9.93 -18.66 4.38
N ALA A 14 -10.13 -17.39 4.76
CA ALA A 14 -9.05 -16.55 5.29
C ALA A 14 -8.37 -17.15 6.53
N GLY A 15 -9.09 -17.95 7.32
CA GLY A 15 -8.52 -18.69 8.44
C GLY A 15 -7.44 -19.69 8.04
N GLN A 16 -7.46 -20.22 6.80
CA GLN A 16 -6.48 -21.21 6.31
C GLN A 16 -5.09 -20.59 6.11
N ILE A 17 -5.00 -19.28 5.93
CA ILE A 17 -3.75 -18.55 5.65
C ILE A 17 -3.46 -17.52 6.76
N CYS A 18 -3.94 -17.77 7.98
CA CYS A 18 -3.66 -16.92 9.13
C CYS A 18 -2.41 -17.40 9.89
N GLY A 19 -1.79 -16.51 10.68
CA GLY A 19 -0.56 -16.82 11.41
C GLY A 19 -0.65 -18.07 12.30
N LYS A 20 -1.82 -18.33 12.91
CA LYS A 20 -2.07 -19.54 13.70
C LYS A 20 -1.92 -20.82 12.85
N THR A 21 -2.46 -20.83 11.64
CA THR A 21 -2.40 -21.99 10.76
C THR A 21 -0.98 -22.28 10.29
N TYR A 22 -0.20 -21.24 9.97
CA TYR A 22 1.22 -21.44 9.66
C TYR A 22 1.98 -21.99 10.88
N ALA A 23 1.77 -21.43 12.07
CA ALA A 23 2.43 -21.87 13.30
C ALA A 23 2.12 -23.33 13.67
N GLU A 24 0.87 -23.77 13.48
CA GLU A 24 0.44 -25.13 13.84
C GLU A 24 0.85 -26.19 12.80
N ARG A 25 0.97 -25.81 11.52
CA ARG A 25 1.13 -26.77 10.42
C ARG A 25 2.50 -26.77 9.76
N LEU A 26 3.17 -25.61 9.68
CA LEU A 26 4.34 -25.43 8.81
C LEU A 26 5.56 -24.87 9.51
N PHE A 27 5.40 -23.96 10.46
CA PHE A 27 6.55 -23.38 11.14
C PHE A 27 7.23 -24.39 12.05
N ASP A 28 8.55 -24.46 11.96
CA ASP A 28 9.38 -25.12 12.97
C ASP A 28 9.68 -24.06 14.05
N HIS A 29 9.47 -24.38 15.33
CA HIS A 29 9.73 -23.45 16.43
C HIS A 29 11.19 -22.98 16.52
N ARG A 30 12.10 -23.60 15.76
CA ARG A 30 13.48 -23.11 15.52
C ARG A 30 13.56 -21.87 14.64
N GLY A 31 12.47 -21.51 13.95
CA GLY A 31 12.42 -20.40 12.99
C GLY A 31 12.17 -19.01 13.57
N MET A 32 12.06 -18.88 14.90
CA MET A 32 11.99 -17.56 15.56
C MET A 32 13.38 -16.94 15.65
N ASP A 33 13.75 -16.19 14.62
CA ASP A 33 15.03 -15.49 14.51
C ASP A 33 14.87 -13.96 14.60
N GLY A 34 15.94 -13.27 14.98
CA GLY A 34 16.01 -11.82 15.00
C GLY A 34 16.89 -11.29 13.85
N CYS A 35 16.59 -10.11 13.33
CA CYS A 35 17.39 -9.50 12.26
C CYS A 35 18.87 -9.30 12.61
N PHE A 36 19.20 -9.18 13.90
CA PHE A 36 20.58 -9.11 14.41
C PHE A 36 20.68 -9.75 15.82
N PRO A 37 21.89 -10.15 16.26
CA PRO A 37 22.12 -10.65 17.61
C PRO A 37 21.71 -9.63 18.68
N GLY A 38 20.61 -9.91 19.38
CA GLY A 38 20.05 -9.02 20.41
C GLY A 38 18.68 -8.44 20.08
N CYS A 39 18.14 -8.64 18.87
CA CYS A 39 16.74 -8.35 18.60
C CYS A 39 15.85 -9.28 19.45
N ASN A 40 15.20 -8.74 20.48
CA ASN A 40 14.34 -9.50 21.38
C ASN A 40 12.92 -9.72 20.82
N LEU A 41 12.56 -9.04 19.73
CA LEU A 41 11.26 -9.23 19.08
C LEU A 41 11.16 -10.56 18.32
N ARG A 42 12.28 -10.97 17.68
CA ARG A 42 12.42 -12.23 16.92
C ARG A 42 11.19 -12.57 16.05
N CYS A 43 10.75 -11.61 15.24
CA CYS A 43 9.50 -11.70 14.46
C CYS A 43 9.59 -12.63 13.24
N THR A 44 10.81 -13.00 12.86
CA THR A 44 11.07 -13.97 11.80
C THR A 44 10.42 -15.30 12.16
N LYS A 45 9.95 -16.01 11.14
CA LYS A 45 9.19 -17.26 11.25
C LYS A 45 9.53 -18.09 10.05
N GLY A 46 9.63 -19.41 10.16
CA GLY A 46 10.04 -20.21 9.02
C GLY A 46 9.73 -21.68 9.15
N GLY A 47 9.77 -22.35 8.01
CA GLY A 47 9.44 -23.77 7.89
C GLY A 47 10.00 -24.38 6.63
N TRP A 48 9.82 -25.70 6.49
CA TRP A 48 10.32 -26.45 5.34
C TRP A 48 9.22 -26.72 4.32
N VAL A 49 9.48 -26.40 3.05
CA VAL A 49 8.62 -26.80 1.92
C VAL A 49 9.41 -27.54 0.86
N THR A 50 8.74 -28.40 0.11
CA THR A 50 9.32 -29.04 -1.09
C THR A 50 8.85 -28.30 -2.31
N LEU A 51 9.79 -27.77 -3.09
CA LEU A 51 9.49 -27.00 -4.29
C LEU A 51 8.85 -27.89 -5.36
N THR A 52 7.78 -27.40 -5.97
CA THR A 52 7.02 -28.07 -7.02
C THR A 52 7.31 -27.48 -8.41
N THR A 53 7.96 -26.31 -8.48
CA THR A 53 8.29 -25.63 -9.74
C THR A 53 9.69 -25.02 -9.76
N GLY A 54 10.06 -24.41 -10.89
CA GLY A 54 11.34 -23.70 -11.08
C GLY A 54 12.57 -24.63 -11.16
N MET A 55 13.76 -24.02 -11.11
CA MET A 55 15.04 -24.73 -11.28
C MET A 55 15.39 -25.71 -10.15
N HIS A 56 14.71 -25.60 -9.01
CA HIS A 56 14.98 -26.38 -7.80
C HIS A 56 13.83 -27.34 -7.45
N VAL A 57 12.98 -27.69 -8.42
CA VAL A 57 11.87 -28.64 -8.25
C VAL A 57 12.32 -29.94 -7.56
N GLY A 58 11.52 -30.42 -6.61
CA GLY A 58 11.79 -31.59 -5.79
C GLY A 58 12.72 -31.34 -4.60
N ARG A 59 13.38 -30.19 -4.51
CA ARG A 59 14.24 -29.84 -3.37
C ARG A 59 13.40 -29.41 -2.17
N LYS A 60 13.70 -29.97 -1.00
CA LYS A 60 13.21 -29.46 0.28
C LYS A 60 14.06 -28.28 0.74
N VAL A 61 13.45 -27.13 0.97
CA VAL A 61 14.12 -25.86 1.30
C VAL A 61 13.54 -25.25 2.57
N TRP A 62 14.37 -24.49 3.28
CA TRP A 62 13.92 -23.64 4.37
C TRP A 62 13.40 -22.33 3.78
N VAL A 63 12.24 -21.88 4.24
CA VAL A 63 11.63 -20.61 3.84
C VAL A 63 11.50 -19.75 5.08
N ASP A 64 12.01 -18.53 4.98
CA ASP A 64 11.76 -17.47 5.93
C ASP A 64 10.48 -16.72 5.54
N GLY A 65 9.55 -16.57 6.47
CA GLY A 65 8.21 -16.06 6.27
C GLY A 65 7.14 -17.17 6.13
N PRO A 66 5.97 -16.84 5.53
CA PRO A 66 5.69 -15.57 4.87
C PRO A 66 5.41 -14.45 5.88
N GLU A 67 5.82 -13.24 5.54
CA GLU A 67 5.32 -12.02 6.18
C GLU A 67 3.84 -11.78 5.82
N TYR A 68 3.18 -10.89 6.57
CA TYR A 68 1.76 -10.56 6.36
C TYR A 68 1.45 -10.19 4.90
N GLU A 69 2.26 -9.31 4.32
CA GLU A 69 2.08 -8.81 2.96
C GLU A 69 2.20 -9.93 1.92
N THR A 70 3.19 -10.81 2.07
CA THR A 70 3.36 -11.98 1.20
C THR A 70 2.18 -12.94 1.33
N ALA A 71 1.73 -13.22 2.56
CA ALA A 71 0.61 -14.11 2.81
C ALA A 71 -0.73 -13.55 2.27
N ALA A 72 -0.98 -12.26 2.46
CA ALA A 72 -2.16 -11.59 1.92
C ALA A 72 -2.11 -11.47 0.40
N GLY A 73 -0.92 -11.22 -0.16
CA GLY A 73 -0.65 -11.06 -1.58
C GLY A 73 -0.85 -12.36 -2.34
N PHE A 74 0.00 -13.36 -2.11
CA PHE A 74 -0.10 -14.63 -2.82
C PHE A 74 -1.30 -15.47 -2.37
N GLY A 75 -1.79 -15.26 -1.14
CA GLY A 75 -2.99 -15.94 -0.65
C GLY A 75 -4.27 -15.26 -1.12
N SER A 76 -4.88 -14.48 -0.23
CA SER A 76 -6.22 -13.94 -0.43
C SER A 76 -6.37 -13.09 -1.69
N ASN A 77 -5.36 -12.27 -2.04
CA ASN A 77 -5.48 -11.36 -3.17
C ASN A 77 -5.47 -12.08 -4.53
N LEU A 78 -4.92 -13.30 -4.59
CA LEU A 78 -4.96 -14.20 -5.76
C LEU A 78 -6.04 -15.30 -5.65
N GLY A 79 -6.76 -15.36 -4.53
CA GLY A 79 -7.72 -16.43 -4.26
C GLY A 79 -7.09 -17.78 -3.95
N MET A 80 -5.85 -17.81 -3.45
CA MET A 80 -5.11 -19.01 -3.07
C MET A 80 -5.18 -19.21 -1.55
N TRP A 81 -5.40 -20.44 -1.11
CA TRP A 81 -5.67 -20.72 0.31
C TRP A 81 -4.79 -21.82 0.90
N ARG A 82 -3.84 -22.37 0.13
CA ARG A 82 -2.87 -23.35 0.62
C ARG A 82 -1.61 -22.65 1.15
N PRO A 83 -1.31 -22.75 2.46
CA PRO A 83 -0.12 -22.15 3.05
C PRO A 83 1.20 -22.63 2.41
N GLU A 84 1.26 -23.88 1.97
CA GLU A 84 2.44 -24.45 1.32
C GLU A 84 2.75 -23.78 -0.02
N PHE A 85 1.72 -23.44 -0.82
CA PHE A 85 1.90 -22.67 -2.05
C PHE A 85 2.45 -21.26 -1.75
N ILE A 86 1.92 -20.59 -0.72
CA ILE A 86 2.34 -19.24 -0.34
C ILE A 86 3.81 -19.24 0.09
N MET A 87 4.23 -20.24 0.86
CA MET A 87 5.64 -20.42 1.24
C MET A 87 6.54 -20.71 0.03
N GLU A 88 6.10 -21.51 -0.93
CA GLU A 88 6.86 -21.74 -2.17
C GLU A 88 6.97 -20.44 -3.00
N ALA A 89 5.89 -19.67 -3.14
CA ALA A 89 5.90 -18.38 -3.83
C ALA A 89 6.83 -17.36 -3.15
N ASN A 90 6.82 -17.30 -1.81
CA ASN A 90 7.76 -16.49 -1.01
C ASN A 90 9.20 -16.90 -1.32
N TRP A 91 9.50 -18.20 -1.28
CA TRP A 91 10.84 -18.70 -1.55
C TRP A 91 11.33 -18.34 -2.95
N HIS A 92 10.47 -18.45 -3.97
CA HIS A 92 10.83 -18.05 -5.33
C HIS A 92 11.12 -16.55 -5.41
N CYS A 93 10.31 -15.70 -4.77
CA CYS A 93 10.54 -14.26 -4.77
C CYS A 93 11.87 -13.89 -4.10
N ASP A 94 12.15 -14.46 -2.92
CA ASP A 94 13.41 -14.24 -2.20
C ASP A 94 14.62 -14.72 -3.01
N ASN A 95 14.53 -15.92 -3.58
CA ASN A 95 15.63 -16.53 -4.34
C ASN A 95 15.89 -15.82 -5.67
N TYR A 96 14.87 -15.20 -6.28
CA TYR A 96 15.01 -14.42 -7.51
C TYR A 96 15.26 -12.92 -7.27
N GLY A 97 15.13 -12.44 -6.03
CA GLY A 97 15.32 -11.03 -5.68
C GLY A 97 14.23 -10.13 -6.24
N ILE A 98 12.96 -10.56 -6.19
CA ILE A 98 11.80 -9.79 -6.65
C ILE A 98 10.82 -9.54 -5.50
N ASP A 99 10.16 -8.37 -5.51
CA ASP A 99 9.22 -7.99 -4.45
C ASP A 99 7.94 -8.84 -4.49
N THR A 100 7.58 -9.43 -3.35
CA THR A 100 6.39 -10.27 -3.19
C THR A 100 5.10 -9.48 -3.38
N ILE A 101 5.05 -8.22 -2.93
CA ILE A 101 3.88 -7.35 -3.05
C ILE A 101 3.62 -7.04 -4.53
N THR A 102 4.60 -6.47 -5.20
CA THR A 102 4.53 -6.10 -6.62
C THR A 102 4.16 -7.30 -7.48
N THR A 103 4.83 -8.44 -7.28
CA THR A 103 4.58 -9.67 -8.04
C THR A 103 3.14 -10.15 -7.85
N ALA A 104 2.67 -10.26 -6.61
CA ALA A 104 1.31 -10.72 -6.33
C ALA A 104 0.25 -9.75 -6.86
N VAL A 105 0.44 -8.44 -6.75
CA VAL A 105 -0.55 -7.45 -7.23
C VAL A 105 -0.60 -7.40 -8.77
N ILE A 106 0.54 -7.56 -9.45
CA ILE A 106 0.58 -7.74 -10.92
C ILE A 106 -0.19 -8.97 -11.35
N MET A 107 0.01 -10.11 -10.67
CA MET A 107 -0.72 -11.34 -10.97
C MET A 107 -2.22 -11.17 -10.72
N ALA A 108 -2.61 -10.47 -9.65
CA ALA A 108 -4.01 -10.19 -9.33
C ALA A 108 -4.66 -9.32 -10.41
N PHE A 109 -3.95 -8.30 -10.91
CA PHE A 109 -4.42 -7.46 -12.02
C PHE A 109 -4.62 -8.28 -13.30
N LEU A 110 -3.67 -9.18 -13.65
CA LEU A 110 -3.80 -10.07 -14.80
C LEU A 110 -4.99 -11.02 -14.67
N MET A 111 -5.18 -11.63 -13.49
CA MET A 111 -6.34 -12.49 -13.21
C MET A 111 -7.67 -11.74 -13.39
N GLU A 112 -7.76 -10.49 -12.91
CA GLU A 112 -8.95 -9.66 -13.12
C GLU A 112 -9.13 -9.25 -14.59
N CYS A 113 -8.04 -8.99 -15.32
CA CYS A 113 -8.10 -8.72 -16.76
C CYS A 113 -8.66 -9.91 -17.54
N TYR A 114 -8.29 -11.15 -17.19
CA TYR A 114 -8.92 -12.36 -17.74
C TYR A 114 -10.38 -12.49 -17.33
N GLN A 115 -10.68 -12.35 -16.04
CA GLN A 115 -12.04 -12.42 -15.51
C GLN A 115 -13.00 -11.47 -16.25
N ARG A 116 -12.53 -10.26 -16.58
CA ARG A 116 -13.32 -9.21 -17.23
C ARG A 116 -13.21 -9.21 -18.76
N GLY A 117 -12.44 -10.12 -19.36
CA GLY A 117 -12.27 -10.22 -20.81
C GLY A 117 -11.43 -9.10 -21.44
N TYR A 118 -10.62 -8.40 -20.64
CA TYR A 118 -9.59 -7.51 -21.16
C TYR A 118 -8.45 -8.31 -21.79
N LEU A 119 -8.12 -9.46 -21.21
CA LEU A 119 -7.20 -10.44 -21.78
C LEU A 119 -7.91 -11.74 -22.14
N VAL A 120 -7.40 -12.42 -23.16
CA VAL A 120 -7.75 -13.80 -23.51
C VAL A 120 -6.45 -14.60 -23.75
N LYS A 121 -6.58 -15.92 -23.80
CA LYS A 121 -5.45 -16.84 -23.91
C LYS A 121 -4.54 -16.56 -25.11
N GLU A 122 -5.13 -16.07 -26.20
CA GLU A 122 -4.42 -15.76 -27.45
C GLU A 122 -3.53 -14.52 -27.33
N ASP A 123 -3.81 -13.58 -26.41
CA ASP A 123 -2.96 -12.39 -26.23
C ASP A 123 -1.62 -12.69 -25.54
N THR A 124 -1.50 -13.87 -24.93
CA THR A 124 -0.46 -14.23 -23.97
C THR A 124 0.22 -15.55 -24.32
N ASP A 125 0.24 -15.88 -25.61
CA ASP A 125 0.87 -17.09 -26.15
C ASP A 125 0.38 -18.38 -25.47
N GLY A 126 -0.88 -18.42 -25.03
CA GLY A 126 -1.47 -19.57 -24.36
C GLY A 126 -1.46 -19.53 -22.84
N PHE A 127 -0.81 -18.55 -22.22
CA PHE A 127 -0.65 -18.46 -20.77
C PHE A 127 -1.84 -17.78 -20.10
N THR A 128 -2.60 -18.45 -19.25
CA THR A 128 -3.78 -17.86 -18.58
C THR A 128 -3.61 -17.86 -17.07
N LEU A 129 -3.83 -16.73 -16.40
CA LEU A 129 -3.94 -16.67 -14.94
C LEU A 129 -5.40 -16.55 -14.53
N THR A 130 -5.85 -17.47 -13.67
CA THR A 130 -7.18 -17.44 -13.07
C THR A 130 -7.08 -17.50 -11.55
N TRP A 131 -8.12 -17.02 -10.86
CA TRP A 131 -8.20 -17.08 -9.40
C TRP A 131 -8.06 -18.53 -8.91
N GLY A 132 -7.14 -18.78 -7.97
CA GLY A 132 -6.95 -20.11 -7.40
C GLY A 132 -6.03 -21.06 -8.18
N ASP A 133 -5.52 -20.70 -9.37
CA ASP A 133 -4.57 -21.52 -10.13
C ASP A 133 -3.12 -21.38 -9.62
N GLU A 134 -2.80 -22.16 -8.58
CA GLU A 134 -1.49 -22.16 -7.92
C GLU A 134 -0.35 -22.61 -8.84
N GLN A 135 -0.57 -23.59 -9.72
CA GLN A 135 0.47 -24.13 -10.58
C GLN A 135 0.92 -23.09 -11.62
N THR A 136 -0.05 -22.46 -12.28
CA THR A 136 0.24 -21.43 -13.27
C THR A 136 0.81 -20.17 -12.62
N ALA A 137 0.38 -19.85 -11.40
CA ALA A 137 0.93 -18.77 -10.60
C ALA A 137 2.43 -18.98 -10.29
N LEU A 138 2.84 -20.17 -9.83
CA LEU A 138 4.26 -20.46 -9.58
C LEU A 138 5.09 -20.42 -10.87
N GLN A 139 4.56 -20.97 -11.97
CA GLN A 139 5.22 -20.90 -13.27
C GLN A 139 5.42 -19.44 -13.73
N PHE A 140 4.45 -18.56 -13.50
CA PHE A 140 4.56 -17.14 -13.81
C PHE A 140 5.72 -16.47 -13.07
N ILE A 141 5.89 -16.76 -11.78
CA ILE A 141 6.97 -16.17 -10.97
C ILE A 141 8.33 -16.56 -11.57
N TYR A 142 8.50 -17.81 -11.98
CA TYR A 142 9.71 -18.27 -12.64
C TYR A 142 9.91 -17.62 -14.02
N ASP A 143 8.85 -17.51 -14.82
CA ASP A 143 8.92 -16.90 -16.15
C ASP A 143 9.20 -15.40 -16.07
N LEU A 144 8.69 -14.71 -15.06
CA LEU A 144 8.98 -13.32 -14.71
C LEU A 144 10.48 -13.13 -14.42
N ALA A 145 11.02 -13.93 -13.51
CA ALA A 145 12.44 -13.89 -13.14
C ALA A 145 13.36 -14.16 -14.35
N CYS A 146 12.98 -15.10 -15.21
CA CYS A 146 13.75 -15.47 -16.40
C CYS A 146 13.39 -14.68 -17.67
N ARG A 147 12.40 -13.78 -17.63
CA ARG A 147 11.93 -12.97 -18.77
C ARG A 147 11.58 -13.80 -20.03
N LYS A 148 10.95 -14.96 -19.82
CA LYS A 148 10.78 -15.99 -20.86
C LYS A 148 9.76 -15.65 -21.94
N THR A 149 8.69 -14.96 -21.58
CA THR A 149 7.60 -14.59 -22.49
C THR A 149 7.52 -13.08 -22.64
N GLU A 150 6.79 -12.59 -23.66
CA GLU A 150 6.51 -11.16 -23.80
C GLU A 150 5.75 -10.64 -22.56
N LEU A 151 4.69 -11.34 -22.14
CA LEU A 151 3.93 -10.99 -20.94
C LEU A 151 4.83 -10.87 -19.71
N ALA A 152 5.74 -11.82 -19.49
CA ALA A 152 6.68 -11.78 -18.36
C ALA A 152 7.65 -10.60 -18.46
N ARG A 153 8.13 -10.25 -19.66
CA ARG A 153 9.00 -9.08 -19.86
C ARG A 153 8.29 -7.78 -19.55
N ILE A 154 7.06 -7.62 -20.02
CA ILE A 154 6.25 -6.42 -19.78
C ILE A 154 5.83 -6.34 -18.31
N ALA A 155 5.39 -7.44 -17.70
CA ALA A 155 5.09 -7.50 -16.28
C ALA A 155 6.32 -7.11 -15.43
N GLY A 156 7.52 -7.51 -15.84
CA GLY A 156 8.78 -7.13 -15.20
C GLY A 156 9.14 -5.65 -15.29
N GLN A 157 8.44 -4.85 -16.11
CA GLN A 157 8.57 -3.39 -16.16
C GLN A 157 7.61 -2.67 -15.17
N GLY A 158 6.71 -3.41 -14.52
CA GLY A 158 5.80 -2.89 -13.51
C GLY A 158 4.39 -2.59 -14.02
N MET A 159 3.52 -2.13 -13.10
CA MET A 159 2.08 -2.01 -13.34
C MET A 159 1.72 -0.98 -14.43
N VAL A 160 2.50 0.09 -14.57
CA VAL A 160 2.22 1.16 -15.56
C VAL A 160 2.34 0.62 -16.98
N GLU A 161 3.50 0.03 -17.31
CA GLU A 161 3.76 -0.56 -18.62
C GLU A 161 2.82 -1.74 -18.90
N LEU A 162 2.57 -2.56 -17.88
CA LEU A 162 1.63 -3.67 -18.02
C LEU A 162 0.20 -3.20 -18.33
N THR A 163 -0.27 -2.15 -17.67
CA THR A 163 -1.62 -1.59 -17.93
C THR A 163 -1.72 -1.07 -19.37
N ALA A 164 -0.68 -0.38 -19.85
CA ALA A 164 -0.64 0.12 -21.23
C ALA A 164 -0.66 -1.04 -22.25
N TRP A 165 0.15 -2.07 -22.01
CA TRP A 165 0.20 -3.26 -22.87
C TRP A 165 -1.14 -4.01 -22.91
N VAL A 166 -1.79 -4.23 -21.77
CA VAL A 166 -3.13 -4.86 -21.74
C VAL A 166 -4.15 -4.05 -22.55
N ALA A 167 -4.10 -2.71 -22.45
CA ALA A 167 -4.98 -1.84 -23.23
C ALA A 167 -4.73 -1.97 -24.74
N GLU A 168 -3.47 -2.15 -25.13
CA GLU A 168 -3.05 -2.36 -26.52
C GLU A 168 -3.50 -3.71 -27.07
N GLN A 169 -3.28 -4.79 -26.32
CA GLN A 169 -3.75 -6.13 -26.71
C GLN A 169 -5.27 -6.16 -26.88
N TYR A 170 -6.00 -5.56 -25.94
CA TYR A 170 -7.46 -5.45 -26.04
C TYR A 170 -7.90 -4.71 -27.32
N ALA A 171 -7.29 -3.55 -27.60
CA ALA A 171 -7.65 -2.74 -28.76
C ALA A 171 -7.30 -3.46 -30.07
N ALA A 172 -6.12 -4.07 -30.15
CA ALA A 172 -5.67 -4.82 -31.32
C ALA A 172 -6.57 -6.02 -31.63
N ARG A 173 -6.94 -6.79 -30.60
CA ARG A 173 -7.84 -7.95 -30.76
C ARG A 173 -9.26 -7.56 -31.15
N THR A 174 -9.82 -6.52 -30.49
CA THR A 174 -11.26 -6.23 -30.57
C THR A 174 -11.64 -5.13 -31.56
N GLY A 175 -10.65 -4.35 -32.03
CA GLY A 175 -10.89 -3.13 -32.82
C GLY A 175 -11.55 -1.99 -32.02
N ARG A 176 -11.70 -2.12 -30.70
CA ARG A 176 -12.28 -1.10 -29.81
C ARG A 176 -11.20 -0.13 -29.29
N PRO A 177 -11.58 1.07 -28.79
CA PRO A 177 -10.62 1.98 -28.17
C PRO A 177 -9.87 1.34 -26.98
N LYS A 178 -8.63 1.78 -26.75
CA LYS A 178 -7.80 1.34 -25.61
C LYS A 178 -8.54 1.65 -24.28
N PRO A 179 -8.89 0.65 -23.45
CA PRO A 179 -9.68 0.84 -22.22
C PRO A 179 -8.82 1.30 -21.04
N VAL A 180 -7.95 2.30 -21.27
CA VAL A 180 -6.93 2.72 -20.28
C VAL A 180 -7.59 3.19 -18.99
N LYS A 181 -8.69 3.96 -19.09
CA LYS A 181 -9.38 4.51 -17.91
C LYS A 181 -10.05 3.39 -17.10
N GLU A 182 -10.63 2.41 -17.76
CA GLU A 182 -11.28 1.27 -17.13
C GLU A 182 -10.27 0.37 -16.43
N LEU A 183 -9.13 0.08 -17.07
CA LEU A 183 -8.04 -0.69 -16.45
C LEU A 183 -7.46 0.04 -15.24
N GLN A 184 -7.27 1.36 -15.32
CA GLN A 184 -6.77 2.19 -14.21
C GLN A 184 -7.68 2.20 -12.98
N GLN A 185 -8.97 1.85 -13.11
CA GLN A 185 -9.86 1.74 -11.95
C GLN A 185 -9.48 0.61 -10.99
N PHE A 186 -8.81 -0.45 -11.49
CA PHE A 186 -8.46 -1.64 -10.72
C PHE A 186 -6.99 -2.10 -10.88
N ALA A 187 -6.16 -1.37 -11.63
CA ALA A 187 -4.71 -1.49 -11.60
C ALA A 187 -4.18 -0.89 -10.28
N MET A 188 -4.10 -1.71 -9.23
CA MET A 188 -3.84 -1.28 -7.85
C MET A 188 -2.41 -0.76 -7.63
N GLN A 189 -2.12 0.47 -8.08
CA GLN A 189 -0.82 1.15 -7.94
C GLN A 189 -0.99 2.66 -7.70
N THR A 190 0.02 3.29 -7.10
CA THR A 190 0.20 4.75 -7.07
C THR A 190 1.65 5.10 -7.39
N LYS A 191 1.85 6.10 -8.26
CA LYS A 191 3.19 6.53 -8.73
C LYS A 191 4.05 5.40 -9.31
N GLY A 192 3.40 4.36 -9.84
CA GLY A 192 4.03 3.16 -10.39
C GLY A 192 4.22 2.03 -9.40
N LEU A 193 4.17 2.29 -8.09
CA LEU A 193 4.34 1.26 -7.06
C LEU A 193 3.00 0.57 -6.76
N PRO A 194 2.92 -0.78 -6.86
CA PRO A 194 1.73 -1.53 -6.47
C PRO A 194 1.36 -1.36 -5.00
N PHE A 195 0.07 -1.49 -4.71
CA PHE A 195 -0.47 -1.34 -3.37
C PHE A 195 0.04 -2.43 -2.43
N SER A 196 0.45 -2.05 -1.20
CA SER A 196 0.48 -3.03 -0.12
C SER A 196 -0.93 -3.48 0.29
N LEU A 197 -1.04 -4.62 0.97
CA LEU A 197 -2.22 -5.47 1.04
C LEU A 197 -3.24 -5.03 2.11
N TYR A 198 -3.59 -3.74 2.08
CA TYR A 198 -4.68 -3.13 2.86
C TYR A 198 -5.76 -2.56 1.95
N ARG A 199 -7.02 -2.95 2.18
CA ARG A 199 -8.17 -2.40 1.46
C ARG A 199 -8.60 -1.08 2.12
N THR A 200 -8.47 0.03 1.40
CA THR A 200 -8.52 1.39 1.98
C THR A 200 -9.89 2.07 1.96
N HIS A 201 -10.89 1.55 1.23
CA HIS A 201 -12.18 2.22 0.98
C HIS A 201 -12.98 2.67 2.24
N ARG A 202 -12.63 2.18 3.44
CA ARG A 202 -13.25 2.60 4.73
C ARG A 202 -12.35 3.45 5.63
N SER A 203 -11.10 3.68 5.24
CA SER A 203 -10.15 4.51 5.99
C SER A 203 -9.65 5.64 5.08
N LEU A 204 -10.19 6.83 5.29
CA LEU A 204 -9.82 8.01 4.53
C LEU A 204 -8.35 8.38 4.76
N SER A 205 -7.84 8.17 5.97
CA SER A 205 -6.43 8.41 6.30
C SER A 205 -5.51 7.44 5.57
N MET A 206 -5.89 6.16 5.44
CA MET A 206 -5.09 5.19 4.67
C MET A 206 -5.13 5.48 3.17
N GLN A 207 -6.28 5.94 2.64
CA GLN A 207 -6.38 6.39 1.24
C GLN A 207 -5.42 7.55 0.97
N ALA A 208 -5.45 8.60 1.80
CA ALA A 208 -4.57 9.76 1.66
C ALA A 208 -3.08 9.41 1.91
N SER A 209 -2.79 8.42 2.75
CA SER A 209 -1.43 7.89 2.93
C SER A 209 -0.87 7.34 1.62
N TYR A 210 -1.60 6.42 0.98
CA TYR A 210 -1.20 5.84 -0.31
C TYR A 210 -1.23 6.85 -1.46
N ALA A 211 -2.17 7.80 -1.43
CA ALA A 211 -2.27 8.83 -2.46
C ALA A 211 -1.11 9.84 -2.37
N ALA A 212 -0.97 10.51 -1.22
CA ALA A 212 -0.22 11.76 -1.11
C ALA A 212 0.95 11.71 -0.12
N ALA A 213 0.76 11.09 1.06
CA ALA A 213 1.79 11.17 2.12
C ALA A 213 2.98 10.23 1.89
N SER A 214 2.80 9.19 1.08
CA SER A 214 3.88 8.31 0.64
C SER A 214 4.41 8.77 -0.72
N ASP A 215 5.57 9.41 -0.72
CA ASP A 215 6.21 9.90 -1.95
C ASP A 215 6.79 8.78 -2.82
N ILE A 216 7.03 7.59 -2.26
CA ILE A 216 7.48 6.41 -3.01
C ILE A 216 6.34 5.64 -3.72
N GLY A 217 5.08 6.04 -3.51
CA GLY A 217 3.90 5.33 -4.01
C GLY A 217 3.12 4.57 -2.91
N ALA A 218 2.22 3.65 -3.27
CA ALA A 218 1.20 3.08 -2.38
C ALA A 218 1.71 2.06 -1.33
N HIS A 219 2.63 2.48 -0.45
CA HIS A 219 3.24 1.63 0.56
C HIS A 219 2.86 2.03 1.99
N HIS A 220 2.45 1.04 2.80
CA HIS A 220 2.05 1.25 4.20
C HIS A 220 3.23 1.58 5.14
N ALA A 221 4.47 1.51 4.63
CA ALA A 221 5.65 1.81 5.41
C ALA A 221 5.69 3.29 5.79
N ALA A 222 5.25 4.20 4.90
CA ALA A 222 5.20 5.64 5.15
C ALA A 222 4.22 5.99 6.27
N ALA A 223 2.96 5.55 6.17
CA ALA A 223 1.99 5.68 7.25
C ALA A 223 0.98 4.53 7.26
N TRP A 224 1.07 3.69 8.28
CA TRP A 224 0.09 2.63 8.54
C TRP A 224 -1.02 3.15 9.47
N LEU A 225 -2.00 3.83 8.88
CA LEU A 225 -3.07 4.53 9.62
C LEU A 225 -4.37 3.73 9.73
N VAL A 226 -4.51 2.64 8.95
CA VAL A 226 -5.78 1.92 8.76
C VAL A 226 -6.44 1.51 10.08
N LYS A 227 -5.69 0.95 11.02
CA LYS A 227 -6.24 0.48 12.32
C LYS A 227 -6.74 1.66 13.15
N VAL A 228 -5.91 2.69 13.31
CA VAL A 228 -6.17 3.82 14.20
C VAL A 228 -7.30 4.70 13.68
N ASP A 229 -7.35 4.88 12.36
CA ASP A 229 -8.42 5.61 11.68
C ASP A 229 -9.78 4.90 11.81
N LEU A 230 -9.81 3.57 11.66
CA LEU A 230 -11.03 2.76 11.82
C LEU A 230 -11.53 2.69 13.27
N LEU A 231 -10.65 2.94 14.25
CA LEU A 231 -11.02 3.09 15.66
C LEU A 231 -11.57 4.50 15.98
N GLY A 232 -11.57 5.42 15.01
CA GLY A 232 -12.15 6.75 15.17
C GLY A 232 -11.22 7.79 15.82
N ALA A 233 -9.91 7.53 15.88
CA ALA A 233 -8.96 8.42 16.55
C ALA A 233 -8.81 9.81 15.87
N PHE A 234 -9.17 9.92 14.59
CA PHE A 234 -9.01 11.14 13.81
C PHE A 234 -10.36 11.62 13.28
N PRO A 235 -11.17 12.34 14.08
CA PRO A 235 -12.56 12.65 13.73
C PRO A 235 -12.71 13.75 12.66
N THR A 236 -11.71 14.63 12.50
CA THR A 236 -11.76 15.75 11.54
C THR A 236 -10.72 15.62 10.44
N PHE A 237 -10.89 16.36 9.35
CA PHE A 237 -9.88 16.44 8.29
C PHE A 237 -8.53 16.93 8.81
N GLU A 238 -8.54 17.92 9.69
CA GLU A 238 -7.32 18.49 10.29
C GLU A 238 -6.59 17.46 11.16
N ALA A 239 -7.33 16.63 11.90
CA ALA A 239 -6.75 15.57 12.71
C ALA A 239 -6.14 14.47 11.82
N LYS A 240 -6.83 14.08 10.75
CA LYS A 240 -6.31 13.11 9.76
C LYS A 240 -5.08 13.65 9.04
N ALA A 241 -5.09 14.92 8.62
CA ALA A 241 -3.96 15.60 8.00
C ALA A 241 -2.75 15.66 8.95
N LYS A 242 -2.97 15.99 10.22
CA LYS A 242 -1.92 15.96 11.25
C LYS A 242 -1.33 14.54 11.39
N ALA A 243 -2.18 13.50 11.40
CA ALA A 243 -1.70 12.11 11.45
C ALA A 243 -0.86 11.73 10.22
N LEU A 244 -1.25 12.20 9.02
CA LEU A 244 -0.47 12.03 7.78
C LEU A 244 0.88 12.75 7.78
N ILE A 245 1.12 13.66 8.73
CA ILE A 245 2.42 14.31 8.95
C ILE A 245 3.18 13.55 10.04
N THR A 246 2.56 13.33 11.19
CA THR A 246 3.21 12.76 12.38
C THR A 246 3.62 11.30 12.17
N TYR A 247 2.77 10.46 11.56
CA TYR A 247 3.11 9.03 11.39
C TYR A 247 4.33 8.82 10.49
N PRO A 248 4.44 9.45 9.30
CA PRO A 248 5.66 9.41 8.52
C PRO A 248 6.89 9.92 9.26
N ARG A 249 6.77 11.01 10.04
CA ARG A 249 7.90 11.53 10.84
C ARG A 249 8.48 10.47 11.79
N VAL A 250 7.62 9.74 12.51
CA VAL A 250 8.07 8.69 13.43
C VAL A 250 8.53 7.45 12.66
N ARG A 251 7.77 7.00 11.65
CA ARG A 251 8.08 5.75 10.93
C ARG A 251 9.36 5.85 10.10
N LEU A 252 9.50 6.93 9.32
CA LEU A 252 10.70 7.19 8.54
C LEU A 252 11.83 7.73 9.42
N GLY A 253 11.52 8.42 10.52
CA GLY A 253 12.51 8.84 11.49
C GLY A 253 13.25 7.65 12.11
N ASN A 254 12.53 6.57 12.45
CA ASN A 254 13.18 5.33 12.87
C ASN A 254 14.04 4.69 11.77
N ASP A 255 13.62 4.79 10.50
CA ASP A 255 14.43 4.34 9.36
C ASP A 255 15.74 5.15 9.26
N ASN A 256 15.71 6.46 9.53
CA ASN A 256 16.92 7.30 9.61
C ASN A 256 17.86 6.93 10.76
N LEU A 257 17.31 6.42 11.87
CA LEU A 257 18.11 5.91 12.99
C LEU A 257 18.71 4.52 12.70
N GLY A 258 18.32 3.87 11.60
CA GLY A 258 18.66 2.47 11.33
C GLY A 258 17.97 1.48 12.28
N LEU A 259 16.86 1.89 12.90
CA LEU A 259 16.14 1.07 13.88
C LEU A 259 14.86 0.49 13.29
N CYS A 260 14.58 -0.76 13.64
CA CYS A 260 13.32 -1.39 13.26
C CYS A 260 12.13 -0.63 13.87
N LYS A 261 11.09 -0.42 13.08
CA LYS A 261 9.86 0.26 13.50
C LYS A 261 8.92 -0.63 14.34
N LEU A 262 9.05 -1.96 14.25
CA LEU A 262 8.11 -2.88 14.91
C LEU A 262 8.13 -2.82 16.44
N PRO A 263 9.27 -2.66 17.15
CA PRO A 263 9.24 -2.56 18.61
C PRO A 263 8.39 -1.41 19.15
N TRP A 264 8.21 -0.29 18.44
CA TRP A 264 7.29 0.76 18.90
C TRP A 264 5.87 0.62 18.34
N VAL A 265 5.72 0.05 17.14
CA VAL A 265 4.42 -0.13 16.47
C VAL A 265 3.63 -1.29 17.07
N ASP A 266 4.28 -2.43 17.31
CA ASP A 266 3.64 -3.69 17.71
C ASP A 266 3.78 -3.98 19.21
N VAL A 267 4.78 -3.40 19.89
CA VAL A 267 4.95 -3.53 21.35
C VAL A 267 4.54 -2.22 22.02
N PHE A 268 3.27 -2.15 22.38
CA PHE A 268 2.71 -0.96 23.01
C PHE A 268 3.27 -0.78 24.44
N ASN A 269 3.83 0.39 24.75
CA ASN A 269 4.29 0.71 26.09
C ASN A 269 3.09 1.17 26.94
N PRO A 270 2.72 0.49 28.04
CA PRO A 270 1.58 0.86 28.87
C PRO A 270 1.63 2.30 29.40
N ASP A 271 2.83 2.89 29.58
CA ASP A 271 2.98 4.26 30.05
C ASP A 271 2.51 5.29 29.03
N SER A 272 2.45 4.93 27.74
CA SER A 272 1.87 5.77 26.69
C SER A 272 0.39 6.08 26.94
N LEU A 273 -0.37 5.19 27.61
CA LEU A 273 -1.79 5.45 27.97
C LEU A 273 -1.94 6.55 29.03
N LYS A 274 -0.87 6.88 29.75
CA LYS A 274 -0.87 7.91 30.80
C LYS A 274 -0.63 9.31 30.23
N ARG A 275 -0.32 9.42 28.93
CA ARG A 275 -0.11 10.70 28.25
C ARG A 275 -1.46 11.21 27.73
N GLY A 276 -1.92 12.36 28.24
CA GLY A 276 -3.24 12.93 27.92
C GLY A 276 -3.21 14.05 26.87
N ASP A 277 -2.03 14.49 26.48
CA ASP A 277 -1.76 15.66 25.64
C ASP A 277 -1.29 15.30 24.22
N THR A 278 -1.15 14.01 23.93
CA THR A 278 -0.60 13.51 22.66
C THR A 278 -1.36 12.29 22.14
N ASP A 279 -1.09 11.94 20.89
CA ASP A 279 -1.62 10.73 20.28
C ASP A 279 -0.99 9.49 20.95
N VAL A 280 -1.79 8.75 21.72
CA VAL A 280 -1.30 7.55 22.41
C VAL A 280 -0.90 6.45 21.43
N TYR A 281 -1.45 6.44 20.21
CA TYR A 281 -1.18 5.41 19.21
C TYR A 281 0.18 5.57 18.53
N ILE A 282 0.86 6.72 18.70
CA ILE A 282 2.27 6.86 18.31
C ILE A 282 3.25 6.33 19.39
N ASN A 283 2.71 5.77 20.48
CA ASN A 283 3.47 5.15 21.57
C ASN A 283 4.54 6.09 22.17
N PRO A 284 4.16 7.31 22.63
CA PRO A 284 5.09 8.35 23.07
C PRO A 284 6.10 7.90 24.13
N ALA A 285 5.71 7.05 25.09
CA ALA A 285 6.65 6.55 26.10
C ALA A 285 7.72 5.64 25.49
N SER A 286 7.41 4.91 24.40
CA SER A 286 8.46 4.23 23.63
C SER A 286 9.33 5.24 22.89
N GLN A 287 8.77 6.30 22.30
CA GLN A 287 9.55 7.32 21.58
C GLN A 287 10.57 8.02 22.49
N GLU A 288 10.25 8.24 23.76
CA GLU A 288 11.21 8.74 24.76
C GLU A 288 12.44 7.82 24.87
N LEU A 289 12.27 6.50 24.84
CA LEU A 289 13.40 5.54 24.86
C LEU A 289 14.28 5.64 23.59
N TYR A 290 13.66 5.87 22.43
CA TYR A 290 14.39 6.11 21.19
C TYR A 290 15.17 7.44 21.23
N ALA A 291 14.61 8.47 21.86
CA ALA A 291 15.30 9.73 22.08
C ALA A 291 16.49 9.58 23.04
N ASP A 292 16.34 8.82 24.13
CA ASP A 292 17.45 8.49 25.04
C ASP A 292 18.58 7.76 24.31
N PHE A 293 18.24 6.79 23.47
CA PHE A 293 19.22 6.09 22.62
C PHE A 293 19.94 7.07 21.68
N TYR A 294 19.19 7.89 20.93
CA TYR A 294 19.74 8.89 20.01
C TYR A 294 20.69 9.86 20.73
N ASN A 295 20.24 10.42 21.86
CA ASN A 295 20.99 11.36 22.66
C ASN A 295 22.25 10.74 23.25
N GLY A 296 22.18 9.50 23.73
CA GLY A 296 23.33 8.76 24.24
C GLY A 296 24.38 8.48 23.15
N MET A 297 23.95 8.21 21.92
CA MET A 297 24.86 7.96 20.79
C MET A 297 25.52 9.23 20.26
N LEU A 298 24.79 10.34 20.19
CA LEU A 298 25.25 11.57 19.54
C LEU A 298 25.70 12.67 20.51
N GLY A 299 25.50 12.47 21.82
CA GLY A 299 25.82 13.48 22.84
C GLY A 299 24.87 14.68 22.80
N THR A 300 23.61 14.48 22.41
CA THR A 300 22.58 15.53 22.33
C THR A 300 21.60 15.47 23.51
N THR A 301 20.66 16.41 23.58
CA THR A 301 19.59 16.46 24.60
C THR A 301 18.22 16.77 23.99
N LEU A 302 17.99 16.24 22.79
CA LEU A 302 16.76 16.49 22.02
C LEU A 302 15.60 15.66 22.56
N THR A 303 14.39 16.21 22.51
CA THR A 303 13.18 15.43 22.75
C THR A 303 12.84 14.59 21.51
N TRP A 304 12.02 13.55 21.66
CA TRP A 304 11.63 12.70 20.52
C TRP A 304 10.91 13.49 19.43
N GLU A 305 10.13 14.53 19.79
CA GLU A 305 9.46 15.42 18.84
C GLU A 305 10.49 16.17 18.00
N LYS A 306 11.51 16.76 18.63
CA LYS A 306 12.58 17.49 17.92
C LYS A 306 13.42 16.58 17.04
N ILE A 307 13.60 15.32 17.43
CA ILE A 307 14.30 14.33 16.61
C ILE A 307 13.47 14.03 15.36
N PHE A 308 12.18 13.69 15.50
CA PHE A 308 11.35 13.33 14.34
C PHE A 308 10.84 14.51 13.51
N GLU A 309 10.86 15.73 14.04
CA GLU A 309 10.69 16.95 13.23
C GLU A 309 11.80 17.07 12.18
N GLN A 310 13.02 16.61 12.47
CA GLN A 310 14.11 16.62 11.48
C GLN A 310 13.84 15.70 10.29
N THR A 311 13.02 14.66 10.46
CA THR A 311 12.57 13.77 9.38
C THR A 311 11.82 14.52 8.26
N ASP A 312 11.26 15.70 8.54
CA ASP A 312 10.63 16.52 7.49
C ASP A 312 11.61 16.94 6.40
N HIS A 313 12.91 17.02 6.71
CA HIS A 313 13.95 17.28 5.72
C HIS A 313 13.92 16.19 4.63
N ASP A 314 13.96 14.92 5.03
CA ASP A 314 14.03 13.78 4.10
C ASP A 314 12.72 13.59 3.34
N ILE A 315 11.58 13.78 4.02
CA ILE A 315 10.27 13.67 3.36
C ILE A 315 10.12 14.76 2.30
N ASN A 316 10.49 16.01 2.61
CA ASN A 316 10.43 17.08 1.61
C ASN A 316 11.50 16.89 0.52
N LEU A 317 12.64 16.26 0.82
CA LEU A 317 13.62 15.91 -0.21
C LEU A 317 13.05 14.88 -1.19
N GLN A 318 12.38 13.83 -0.71
CA GLN A 318 11.66 12.87 -1.57
C GLN A 318 10.59 13.59 -2.40
N ARG A 319 9.85 14.52 -1.79
CA ARG A 319 8.87 15.33 -2.50
C ARG A 319 9.52 16.17 -3.61
N VAL A 320 10.66 16.81 -3.34
CA VAL A 320 11.41 17.57 -4.35
C VAL A 320 11.84 16.68 -5.51
N MET A 321 12.27 15.44 -5.25
CA MET A 321 12.60 14.48 -6.34
C MET A 321 11.36 14.17 -7.21
N ASN A 322 10.18 14.01 -6.60
CA ASN A 322 8.91 13.87 -7.32
C ASN A 322 8.56 15.14 -8.13
N VAL A 323 8.84 16.33 -7.60
CA VAL A 323 8.66 17.59 -8.32
C VAL A 323 9.58 17.70 -9.53
N LEU A 324 10.84 17.28 -9.42
CA LEU A 324 11.75 17.27 -10.56
C LEU A 324 11.34 16.25 -11.63
N SER A 325 10.70 15.15 -11.22
CA SER A 325 10.26 14.09 -12.13
C SER A 325 8.92 14.40 -12.81
N PHE A 326 7.98 15.01 -12.10
CA PHE A 326 6.60 15.22 -12.56
C PHE A 326 6.26 16.69 -12.86
N GLY A 327 7.12 17.64 -12.48
CA GLY A 327 6.88 19.06 -12.68
C GLY A 327 5.60 19.56 -12.02
N ALA A 328 4.86 20.42 -12.71
CA ALA A 328 3.60 20.98 -12.19
C ALA A 328 2.51 19.92 -11.94
N ALA A 329 2.65 18.73 -12.53
CA ALA A 329 1.70 17.63 -12.38
C ALA A 329 1.94 16.76 -11.13
N THR A 330 2.87 17.12 -10.23
CA THR A 330 3.16 16.30 -9.03
C THR A 330 1.91 16.01 -8.20
N GLY A 331 1.08 17.02 -7.91
CA GLY A 331 -0.18 16.83 -7.17
C GLY A 331 -1.22 15.99 -7.91
N GLU A 332 -1.16 15.92 -9.24
CA GLU A 332 -2.02 15.01 -10.02
C GLU A 332 -1.64 13.54 -9.83
N ARG A 333 -0.39 13.27 -9.45
CA ARG A 333 0.10 11.92 -9.09
C ARG A 333 -0.29 11.50 -7.68
N ASP A 334 -0.83 12.42 -6.87
CA ASP A 334 -1.32 12.13 -5.53
C ASP A 334 -2.77 11.65 -5.58
N TRP A 335 -2.96 10.51 -6.23
CA TRP A 335 -4.26 9.86 -6.37
C TRP A 335 -4.13 8.34 -6.31
N ILE A 336 -5.26 7.66 -6.16
CA ILE A 336 -5.35 6.21 -6.05
C ILE A 336 -6.41 5.66 -7.01
N PRO A 337 -6.32 4.39 -7.43
CA PRO A 337 -7.35 3.73 -8.24
C PRO A 337 -8.73 3.76 -7.58
N ASP A 338 -9.79 3.86 -8.38
CA ASP A 338 -11.18 3.94 -7.88
C ASP A 338 -11.56 2.75 -6.98
N ARG A 339 -11.03 1.54 -7.26
CA ARG A 339 -11.16 0.34 -6.42
C ARG A 339 -10.71 0.55 -4.98
N ALA A 340 -9.75 1.45 -4.74
CA ALA A 340 -9.25 1.79 -3.41
C ALA A 340 -10.15 2.78 -2.66
N ILE A 341 -11.00 3.51 -3.37
CA ILE A 341 -11.90 4.55 -2.85
C ILE A 341 -13.30 3.95 -2.59
N GLY A 342 -13.82 3.15 -3.52
CA GLY A 342 -15.16 2.57 -3.42
C GLY A 342 -15.50 1.50 -4.45
N PRO A 343 -16.79 1.08 -4.49
CA PRO A 343 -17.24 0.08 -5.46
C PRO A 343 -17.24 0.64 -6.88
N THR A 344 -16.50 0.00 -7.79
CA THR A 344 -16.38 0.44 -9.19
C THR A 344 -17.49 -0.11 -10.09
N ASP A 345 -18.22 -1.12 -9.63
CA ASP A 345 -19.35 -1.74 -10.33
C ASP A 345 -20.46 -2.12 -9.34
N ASP A 346 -21.64 -2.40 -9.89
CA ASP A 346 -22.86 -2.61 -9.10
C ASP A 346 -22.77 -3.90 -8.25
N ALA A 347 -22.11 -4.94 -8.76
CA ALA A 347 -21.92 -6.18 -8.01
C ALA A 347 -21.08 -5.93 -6.74
N LEU A 348 -20.04 -5.11 -6.82
CA LEU A 348 -19.24 -4.74 -5.66
C LEU A 348 -19.98 -3.82 -4.69
N TYR A 349 -20.87 -2.96 -5.19
CA TYR A 349 -21.75 -2.17 -4.32
C TYR A 349 -22.65 -3.09 -3.50
N GLU A 350 -23.36 -4.00 -4.16
CA GLU A 350 -24.37 -4.87 -3.53
C GLU A 350 -23.77 -5.85 -2.51
N ARG A 351 -22.52 -6.27 -2.71
CA ARG A 351 -21.80 -7.11 -1.73
C ARG A 351 -21.63 -6.44 -0.37
N GLU A 352 -21.67 -5.11 -0.32
CA GLU A 352 -21.57 -4.33 0.91
C GLU A 352 -22.77 -3.37 1.06
N ALA A 353 -23.93 -3.72 0.49
CA ALA A 353 -25.14 -2.88 0.43
C ALA A 353 -25.51 -2.30 1.79
N ASP A 354 -25.58 -3.13 2.84
CA ASP A 354 -25.93 -2.68 4.20
C ASP A 354 -25.01 -1.56 4.72
N TYR A 355 -23.71 -1.65 4.42
CA TYR A 355 -22.75 -0.62 4.81
C TYR A 355 -22.86 0.61 3.91
N ASN A 356 -22.92 0.41 2.60
CA ASN A 356 -22.96 1.47 1.61
C ASN A 356 -24.25 2.31 1.71
N ASP A 357 -25.40 1.68 1.89
CA ASP A 357 -26.70 2.33 2.03
C ASP A 357 -26.77 3.17 3.33
N ARG A 358 -26.15 2.71 4.43
CA ARG A 358 -26.05 3.52 5.67
C ARG A 358 -25.19 4.77 5.49
N VAL A 359 -24.08 4.65 4.76
CA VAL A 359 -23.25 5.81 4.41
C VAL A 359 -24.06 6.77 3.55
N LEU A 360 -24.72 6.28 2.50
CA LEU A 360 -25.54 7.12 1.62
C LEU A 360 -26.72 7.77 2.33
N SER A 361 -27.37 7.08 3.26
CA SER A 361 -28.45 7.65 4.08
C SER A 361 -27.98 8.92 4.78
N THR A 362 -26.75 8.92 5.30
CA THR A 362 -26.14 10.11 5.92
C THR A 362 -25.78 11.16 4.86
N VAL A 363 -25.15 10.75 3.75
CA VAL A 363 -24.68 11.68 2.69
C VAL A 363 -25.84 12.41 2.00
N LEU A 364 -26.94 11.72 1.74
CA LEU A 364 -28.10 12.25 1.04
C LEU A 364 -29.14 12.86 1.99
N ASN A 365 -28.96 12.71 3.30
CA ASN A 365 -29.98 13.05 4.31
C ASN A 365 -31.35 12.41 4.00
N LYS A 366 -31.33 11.12 3.68
CA LYS A 366 -32.51 10.28 3.38
C LYS A 366 -32.60 9.14 4.38
N SER A 367 -33.81 8.65 4.66
CA SER A 367 -33.97 7.43 5.46
C SER A 367 -33.36 6.21 4.74
N LEU A 368 -32.99 5.18 5.50
CA LEU A 368 -32.42 3.96 4.91
C LEU A 368 -33.38 3.31 3.90
N SER A 369 -34.69 3.31 4.19
CA SER A 369 -35.70 2.80 3.27
C SER A 369 -35.79 3.58 1.96
N GLU A 370 -35.58 4.90 2.00
CA GLU A 370 -35.56 5.72 0.78
C GLU A 370 -34.31 5.44 -0.06
N VAL A 371 -33.17 5.15 0.57
CA VAL A 371 -31.95 4.77 -0.15
C VAL A 371 -32.08 3.37 -0.75
N GLN A 372 -32.65 2.41 -0.02
CA GLN A 372 -32.77 1.02 -0.46
C GLN A 372 -33.59 0.84 -1.75
N VAL A 373 -34.53 1.74 -2.03
CA VAL A 373 -35.35 1.72 -3.26
C VAL A 373 -34.70 2.44 -4.45
N MET A 374 -33.55 3.09 -4.27
CA MET A 374 -32.81 3.73 -5.36
C MET A 374 -32.09 2.69 -6.22
N GLU A 375 -31.96 2.98 -7.51
CA GLU A 375 -31.19 2.16 -8.46
C GLU A 375 -29.72 2.02 -8.01
N THR A 376 -29.18 0.80 -8.03
CA THR A 376 -27.80 0.51 -7.57
C THR A 376 -26.76 1.35 -8.27
N GLY A 377 -26.88 1.55 -9.58
CA GLY A 377 -25.96 2.38 -10.35
C GLY A 377 -25.95 3.84 -9.88
N GLU A 378 -27.11 4.39 -9.50
CA GLU A 378 -27.22 5.75 -8.94
C GLU A 378 -26.58 5.80 -7.55
N LYS A 379 -26.92 4.86 -6.67
CA LYS A 379 -26.33 4.73 -5.33
C LYS A 379 -24.81 4.68 -5.40
N ARG A 380 -24.26 3.82 -6.27
CA ARG A 380 -22.83 3.66 -6.49
C ARG A 380 -22.17 4.94 -6.98
N ALA A 381 -22.76 5.63 -7.96
CA ALA A 381 -22.21 6.87 -8.50
C ALA A 381 -22.15 7.97 -7.43
N VAL A 382 -23.23 8.18 -6.67
CA VAL A 382 -23.28 9.16 -5.57
C VAL A 382 -22.24 8.84 -4.51
N LEU A 383 -22.15 7.57 -4.08
CA LEU A 383 -21.19 7.14 -3.07
C LEU A 383 -19.75 7.35 -3.53
N MET A 384 -19.43 6.97 -4.76
CA MET A 384 -18.09 7.13 -5.33
C MET A 384 -17.69 8.61 -5.42
N ASN A 385 -18.58 9.46 -5.94
CA ASN A 385 -18.31 10.90 -6.05
C ASN A 385 -18.06 11.53 -4.67
N HIS A 386 -18.93 11.24 -3.69
CA HIS A 386 -18.74 11.71 -2.33
C HIS A 386 -17.38 11.28 -1.76
N ARG A 387 -17.00 10.01 -1.88
CA ARG A 387 -15.71 9.53 -1.35
C ARG A 387 -14.50 10.16 -2.06
N LYS A 388 -14.58 10.40 -3.37
CA LYS A 388 -13.54 11.11 -4.13
C LYS A 388 -13.39 12.55 -3.64
N GLU A 389 -14.50 13.24 -3.40
CA GLU A 389 -14.50 14.60 -2.85
C GLU A 389 -13.87 14.64 -1.44
N GLU A 390 -14.24 13.71 -0.56
CA GLU A 390 -13.66 13.62 0.79
C GLU A 390 -12.15 13.36 0.73
N LEU A 391 -11.69 12.47 -0.16
CA LEU A 391 -10.25 12.22 -0.34
C LEU A 391 -9.52 13.48 -0.84
N ARG A 392 -10.08 14.18 -1.83
CA ARG A 392 -9.50 15.43 -2.32
C ARG A 392 -9.40 16.48 -1.23
N LYS A 393 -10.48 16.69 -0.47
CA LYS A 393 -10.49 17.63 0.67
C LYS A 393 -9.40 17.30 1.70
N LEU A 394 -9.23 16.02 2.04
CA LEU A 394 -8.18 15.61 2.98
C LEU A 394 -6.78 15.90 2.43
N ILE A 395 -6.52 15.62 1.14
CA ILE A 395 -5.24 15.92 0.50
C ILE A 395 -4.97 17.43 0.52
N ASP A 396 -5.97 18.27 0.24
CA ASP A 396 -5.80 19.72 0.25
C ASP A 396 -5.50 20.25 1.66
N VAL A 397 -6.19 19.73 2.70
CA VAL A 397 -5.90 20.06 4.11
C VAL A 397 -4.48 19.61 4.48
N TYR A 398 -4.08 18.42 4.04
CA TYR A 398 -2.74 17.89 4.24
C TYR A 398 -1.66 18.78 3.60
N TYR A 399 -1.81 19.19 2.33
CA TYR A 399 -0.87 20.10 1.67
C TYR A 399 -0.73 21.42 2.43
N ARG A 400 -1.85 22.03 2.82
CA ARG A 400 -1.82 23.28 3.60
C ARG A 400 -1.07 23.12 4.91
N GLN A 401 -1.33 22.06 5.67
CA GLN A 401 -0.63 21.79 6.93
C GLN A 401 0.85 21.44 6.74
N ARG A 402 1.20 20.80 5.61
CA ARG A 402 2.60 20.48 5.28
C ARG A 402 3.40 21.69 4.80
N GLY A 403 2.75 22.80 4.48
CA GLY A 403 3.40 23.96 3.87
C GLY A 403 3.67 23.76 2.38
N TRP A 404 2.77 23.07 1.68
CA TRP A 404 2.83 22.86 0.24
C TRP A 404 1.78 23.75 -0.47
N THR A 405 1.95 23.95 -1.77
CA THR A 405 0.95 24.59 -2.64
C THR A 405 -0.25 23.65 -2.83
N ASP A 406 -1.34 24.17 -3.40
CA ASP A 406 -2.52 23.36 -3.72
C ASP A 406 -2.26 22.32 -4.83
N THR A 407 -1.14 22.45 -5.55
CA THR A 407 -0.62 21.46 -6.51
C THR A 407 0.40 20.49 -5.88
N GLY A 408 0.54 20.53 -4.56
CA GLY A 408 1.40 19.64 -3.80
C GLY A 408 2.89 19.92 -3.96
N ILE A 409 3.29 21.15 -4.30
CA ILE A 409 4.70 21.54 -4.41
C ILE A 409 5.14 22.13 -3.07
N PRO A 410 6.28 21.73 -2.47
CA PRO A 410 6.76 22.36 -1.25
C PRO A 410 6.97 23.87 -1.44
N LYS A 411 6.52 24.67 -0.46
CA LYS A 411 6.75 26.12 -0.51
C LYS A 411 8.21 26.45 -0.28
N VAL A 412 8.72 27.46 -0.97
CA VAL A 412 10.10 27.94 -0.79
C VAL A 412 10.37 28.29 0.67
N ASP A 413 9.43 28.97 1.33
CA ASP A 413 9.57 29.34 2.75
C ASP A 413 9.57 28.11 3.66
N THR A 414 8.76 27.10 3.35
CA THR A 414 8.78 25.81 4.07
C THR A 414 10.13 25.11 3.93
N LEU A 415 10.67 25.03 2.70
CA LEU A 415 11.98 24.43 2.44
C LEU A 415 13.13 25.20 3.14
N LYS A 416 13.03 26.53 3.26
CA LYS A 416 13.97 27.34 4.02
C LYS A 416 13.83 27.10 5.53
N GLN A 417 12.60 27.06 6.04
CA GLN A 417 12.31 26.86 7.47
C GLN A 417 12.85 25.52 7.98
N ILE A 418 12.74 24.45 7.18
CA ILE A 418 13.27 23.13 7.53
C ILE A 418 14.77 22.96 7.20
N GLY A 419 15.43 24.00 6.67
CA GLY A 419 16.85 23.99 6.34
C GLY A 419 17.25 23.18 5.10
N LEU A 420 16.29 22.68 4.31
CA LEU A 420 16.57 21.91 3.08
C LEU A 420 17.00 22.81 1.92
N TRP A 421 16.46 24.03 1.82
CA TRP A 421 16.65 24.91 0.65
C TRP A 421 18.12 25.11 0.25
N GLN A 422 19.02 25.29 1.22
CA GLN A 422 20.44 25.53 0.95
C GLN A 422 21.16 24.35 0.28
N TYR A 423 20.67 23.12 0.49
CA TYR A 423 21.24 21.89 -0.06
C TYR A 423 20.68 21.52 -1.44
N LEU A 424 19.61 22.19 -1.88
CA LEU A 424 19.02 21.95 -3.20
C LEU A 424 19.93 22.47 -4.32
N SER A 425 19.97 21.74 -5.43
CA SER A 425 20.63 22.17 -6.67
C SER A 425 19.97 23.45 -7.22
N ASP A 426 20.72 24.20 -8.03
CA ASP A 426 20.18 25.40 -8.69
C ASP A 426 19.01 25.08 -9.61
N GLU A 427 19.03 23.91 -10.26
CA GLU A 427 17.91 23.38 -11.03
C GLU A 427 16.67 23.18 -10.15
N ALA A 428 16.81 22.51 -9.01
CA ALA A 428 15.69 22.27 -8.11
C ALA A 428 15.11 23.58 -7.56
N LYS A 429 15.98 24.52 -7.16
CA LYS A 429 15.55 25.85 -6.69
C LYS A 429 14.77 26.58 -7.78
N LYS A 430 15.28 26.63 -9.01
CA LYS A 430 14.63 27.30 -10.15
C LYS A 430 13.27 26.68 -10.45
N SER A 431 13.19 25.34 -10.52
CA SER A 431 11.95 24.61 -10.79
C SER A 431 10.89 24.88 -9.72
N ILE A 432 11.26 24.75 -8.44
CA ILE A 432 10.33 24.97 -7.32
C ILE A 432 9.87 26.43 -7.26
N THR A 433 10.77 27.40 -7.41
CA THR A 433 10.40 28.82 -7.44
C THR A 433 9.41 29.10 -8.57
N GLY A 434 9.67 28.62 -9.79
CA GLY A 434 8.77 28.85 -10.93
C GLY A 434 7.39 28.20 -10.79
N MET A 435 7.23 27.20 -9.90
CA MET A 435 5.95 26.55 -9.60
C MET A 435 5.25 27.10 -8.36
N ASN A 436 5.92 27.93 -7.56
CA ASN A 436 5.36 28.54 -6.35
C ASN A 436 4.66 29.89 -6.59
N GLY A 437 4.75 30.43 -7.80
CA GLY A 437 4.35 31.80 -8.14
C GLY A 437 5.58 32.66 -8.35
#